data_AF-A0A6V7I7D2-F1
#
_entry.id   AF-A0A6V7I7D2-F1
#
_cell.length_a   1.000
_cell.length_b   1.000
_cell.length_c   1.000
_cell.angle_alpha   90.00
_cell.angle_beta   90.00
_cell.angle_gamma   90.00
#
_symmetry.space_group_name_H-M   'P 1'
#
loop_
_entity.id
_entity.type
_entity.pdbx_description
1 polymer ?
#
loop_
_entity_poly.entity_id
_entity_poly.type
_entity_poly.pdbx_seq_one_letter_code
_entity_poly.pdbx_strand_id
1 'polypeptide(L)' 'DTVQYENGVYSILGRSSVDIIKTGGYKVSALQVETAILGHPDIIDCAVVGLPDITWGEK' A
#
# COMPACT_ATOMS: atom_id res chain seq x y z
N ASP A 1 -5.21 -9.81 -7.67
CA ASP A 1 -5.37 -10.45 -6.36
C ASP A 1 -4.83 -11.87 -6.47
N THR A 2 -3.93 -12.27 -5.57
CA THR A 2 -3.24 -13.57 -5.60
C THR A 2 -3.75 -14.42 -4.43
N VAL A 3 -4.10 -15.67 -4.71
CA VAL A 3 -4.59 -16.63 -3.71
C VAL A 3 -3.68 -17.85 -3.70
N GLN A 4 -3.36 -18.35 -2.50
CA GLN A 4 -2.63 -19.60 -2.30
C GLN A 4 -3.57 -20.61 -1.67
N TYR A 5 -3.61 -21.82 -2.22
CA TYR A 5 -4.38 -22.93 -1.69
C TYR A 5 -3.43 -24.01 -1.18
N GLU A 6 -3.46 -24.28 0.12
CA GLU A 6 -2.70 -25.37 0.75
C GLU A 6 -3.54 -26.05 1.83
N ASN A 7 -3.39 -27.37 1.96
CA ASN A 7 -4.03 -28.21 2.99
C ASN A 7 -5.54 -27.99 3.18
N GLY A 8 -6.27 -27.73 2.10
CA GLY A 8 -7.73 -27.53 2.18
C GLY A 8 -8.15 -26.09 2.50
N VAL A 9 -7.21 -25.16 2.68
CA VAL A 9 -7.48 -23.77 3.10
C VAL A 9 -7.04 -22.80 2.00
N TYR A 10 -7.89 -21.81 1.73
CA TYR A 10 -7.56 -20.68 0.86
C TYR A 10 -6.94 -19.55 1.70
N SER A 11 -5.71 -19.20 1.41
CA SER A 11 -5.01 -18.04 1.97
C SER A 11 -4.97 -16.92 0.94
N ILE A 12 -5.63 -15.80 1.22
CA ILE A 12 -5.62 -14.63 0.37
C ILE A 12 -4.31 -13.88 0.64
N LEU A 13 -3.34 -14.02 -0.26
CA LEU A 13 -2.03 -13.36 -0.16
C LEU A 13 -2.10 -11.85 -0.45
N GLY A 14 -3.24 -11.37 -0.96
CA GLY A 14 -3.49 -9.96 -1.25
C GLY A 14 -3.13 -9.59 -2.69
N ARG A 15 -2.85 -8.31 -2.95
CA ARG A 15 -2.39 -7.84 -4.26
C ARG A 15 -0.88 -7.78 -4.25
N SER A 16 -0.27 -8.31 -5.31
CA SER A 16 1.17 -8.13 -5.57
C SER A 16 1.53 -6.66 -5.84
N SER A 17 0.54 -5.84 -6.20
CA SER A 17 0.71 -4.40 -6.37
C SER A 17 0.79 -3.72 -5.01
N VAL A 18 1.95 -3.10 -4.75
CA VAL A 18 2.28 -2.32 -3.55
C VAL A 18 1.53 -0.99 -3.45
N ASP A 19 0.54 -0.76 -4.32
CA ASP A 19 -0.16 0.52 -4.46
C ASP A 19 -1.12 0.82 -3.31
N ILE A 20 -1.36 -0.11 -2.38
CA ILE A 20 -2.23 0.10 -1.22
C ILE A 20 -1.43 -0.03 0.07
N ILE A 21 -1.26 1.10 0.75
CA ILE A 21 -0.69 1.19 2.09
C ILE A 21 -1.86 1.06 3.08
N LYS A 22 -1.78 0.05 3.93
CA LYS A 22 -2.68 -0.07 5.07
C LYS A 22 -2.05 0.72 6.22
N THR A 23 -2.85 1.49 6.97
CA THR A 23 -2.40 2.31 8.10
C THR A 23 -3.56 2.52 9.07
N GLY A 24 -3.36 2.19 10.36
CA GLY A 24 -4.36 2.44 11.41
C GLY A 24 -5.77 1.87 11.13
N GLY A 25 -5.90 0.81 10.31
CA GLY A 25 -7.19 0.23 9.89
C GLY A 25 -7.79 0.82 8.61
N TYR A 26 -7.14 1.80 7.99
CA TYR A 26 -7.54 2.40 6.71
C TYR A 26 -6.70 1.85 5.55
N LYS A 27 -7.30 1.83 4.35
CA LYS A 27 -6.63 1.47 3.10
C LYS A 27 -6.38 2.75 2.31
N VAL A 28 -5.13 3.16 2.20
CA VAL A 28 -4.69 4.34 1.46
C VAL A 28 -4.05 3.89 0.16
N SER A 29 -4.44 4.48 -0.97
CA SER A 29 -3.82 4.21 -2.27
C SER A 29 -2.60 5.11 -2.46
N ALA A 30 -1.41 4.53 -2.56
CA ALA A 30 -0.15 5.25 -2.79
C ALA A 30 -0.23 6.09 -4.08
N LEU A 31 -0.80 5.52 -5.15
CA LEU A 31 -0.99 6.20 -6.44
C LEU A 31 -1.84 7.49 -6.30
N GLN A 32 -2.87 7.45 -5.45
CA GLN A 32 -3.73 8.61 -5.22
C GLN A 32 -2.97 9.72 -4.48
N VAL A 33 -2.11 9.34 -3.54
CA VAL A 33 -1.26 10.28 -2.80
C VAL A 33 -0.21 10.89 -3.73
N GLU A 34 0.44 10.10 -4.58
CA GLU A 34 1.39 10.59 -5.59
C GLU A 34 0.74 11.57 -6.55
N THR A 35 -0.46 11.26 -7.05
CA THR A 35 -1.22 12.15 -7.93
C THR A 35 -1.54 13.48 -7.26
N ALA A 36 -1.91 13.46 -5.98
CA ALA A 36 -2.19 14.68 -5.21
C ALA A 36 -0.93 15.54 -5.04
N ILE A 37 0.24 14.91 -4.81
CA ILE A 37 1.51 15.59 -4.63
C ILE A 37 2.04 16.16 -5.97
N LEU A 38 1.92 15.40 -7.06
CA LEU A 38 2.29 15.83 -8.41
C LEU A 38 1.43 17.00 -8.94
N GLY A 39 0.29 17.30 -8.29
CA GLY A 39 -0.48 18.50 -8.57
C GLY A 39 0.21 19.81 -8.15
N HIS A 40 1.32 19.74 -7.40
CA HIS A 40 2.04 20.91 -6.93
C HIS A 40 3.09 21.37 -7.96
N PRO A 41 3.11 22.66 -8.37
CA PRO A 41 3.96 23.15 -9.47
C PRO A 41 5.47 23.04 -9.21
N ASP A 42 5.88 22.97 -7.94
CA ASP A 42 7.30 22.84 -7.56
C ASP A 42 7.78 21.38 -7.44
N ILE A 43 6.94 20.40 -7.77
CA ILE A 43 7.27 18.97 -7.62
C ILE A 43 7.38 18.31 -9.00
N ILE A 44 8.56 17.77 -9.29
CA ILE A 44 8.88 17.11 -10.57
C ILE A 44 8.57 15.61 -10.51
N ASP A 45 8.78 14.98 -9.36
CA ASP A 45 8.53 13.56 -9.15
C ASP A 45 8.26 13.26 -7.67
N CYS A 46 7.47 12.22 -7.40
CA CYS A 46 7.14 11.78 -6.05
C CYS A 46 6.92 10.27 -6.01
N ALA A 47 7.46 9.61 -4.99
CA ALA A 47 7.24 8.19 -4.71
C ALA A 47 6.71 8.03 -3.27
N VAL A 48 5.63 7.26 -3.11
CA VAL A 48 5.01 6.99 -1.81
C VAL A 48 5.30 5.55 -1.38
N VAL A 49 6.00 5.39 -0.25
CA VAL A 49 6.38 4.08 0.31
C VAL A 49 5.77 3.87 1.69
N GLY A 50 5.23 2.68 1.93
CA GLY A 50 4.81 2.26 3.26
C GLY A 50 6.02 1.80 4.07
N LEU A 51 6.33 2.48 5.17
CA LEU A 51 7.43 2.08 6.05
C LEU A 51 6.92 1.04 7.06
N PRO A 52 7.56 -0.14 7.20
CA PRO A 52 7.19 -1.09 8.25
C PRO A 52 7.68 -0.57 9.61
N ASP A 53 6.77 -0.03 10.42
CA ASP A 53 7.07 0.37 11.80
C ASP A 53 6.99 -0.85 12.73
N ILE A 54 8.02 -1.06 13.55
CA ILE A 54 8.16 -2.23 14.44
C ILE A 54 7.40 -2.09 15.75
N THR A 55 6.90 -0.89 16.08
CA THR A 55 6.27 -0.61 17.38
C THR A 55 4.75 -0.65 17.30
N TRP A 56 4.18 -0.22 16.19
CA TRP A 56 2.74 -0.26 15.93
C TRP A 56 2.55 -0.57 14.46
N GLY A 57 1.98 -1.75 14.17
CA GLY A 57 1.62 -2.13 12.81
C GLY A 57 0.94 -0.96 12.10
N GLU A 58 1.64 -0.47 11.09
CA GLU A 58 1.15 0.37 10.00
C GLU A 58 0.69 1.80 10.37
N LYS A 59 1.49 2.81 9.99
CA LYS A 59 1.11 4.23 9.96
C LYS A 59 1.31 4.85 8.58
#